data_AF-A0AAV9Y352-F1
#
_entry.id   AF-A0AAV9Y352-F1
#
_cell.length_a   1.000
_cell.length_b   1.000
_cell.length_c   1.000
_cell.angle_alpha   90.00
_cell.angle_beta   90.00
_cell.angle_gamma   90.00
#
_symmetry.space_group_name_H-M   'P 1'
#
loop_
_entity.id
_entity.type
_entity.pdbx_description
1 polymer ?
#
loop_
_entity_poly.entity_id
_entity_poly.type
_entity_poly.pdbx_seq_one_letter_code
_entity_poly.pdbx_strand_id
1 'polypeptide(L)'
;MSVHLRGIQVELENKLGLLDSLKSKSWSEEHDCEAGDEITFNNRGMDKTSWISEIELLKSDINDLFNSFEKEMSYIKCESFISSDRYENLIQALKNDYINICRYIDSRRKKLNLFMKNTESKFQSLNFEKTGGDSFERAQLFGEKKSLQDSISQLSSIVEQARSSTQSLIAQNQTIKNISEKTRSLRKKSINRISNVINLIKNLQTRQNFILAFVFIFLVSVTLYIKLA
;
A
#
# COMPACT_ATOMS: atom_id res chain seq x y z
N MET A 1 -22.09 13.68 -20.81
CA MET A 1 -21.62 13.71 -19.41
C MET A 1 -22.40 14.80 -18.70
N SER A 2 -23.15 14.47 -17.64
CA SER A 2 -23.87 15.50 -16.87
C SER A 2 -22.83 16.44 -16.25
N VAL A 3 -23.03 17.75 -16.44
CA VAL A 3 -22.17 18.81 -15.85
C VAL A 3 -22.13 18.65 -14.33
N HIS A 4 -23.20 18.13 -13.74
CA HIS A 4 -23.33 17.90 -12.31
C HIS A 4 -22.38 16.80 -11.79
N LEU A 5 -22.32 15.64 -12.47
CA LEU A 5 -21.37 14.57 -12.10
C LEU A 5 -19.91 15.00 -12.22
N ARG A 6 -19.60 15.85 -13.21
CA ARG A 6 -18.24 16.41 -13.33
C ARG A 6 -17.90 17.29 -12.15
N GLY A 7 -18.85 18.09 -11.68
CA GLY A 7 -18.68 18.95 -10.50
C GLY A 7 -18.42 18.12 -9.24
N ILE A 8 -19.21 17.07 -9.00
CA ILE A 8 -19.04 16.20 -7.83
C ILE A 8 -17.68 15.48 -7.88
N GLN A 9 -17.24 15.02 -9.06
CA GLN A 9 -15.92 14.40 -9.23
C GLN A 9 -14.78 15.37 -8.85
N VAL A 10 -14.79 16.58 -9.39
CA VAL A 10 -13.74 17.58 -9.12
C VAL A 10 -13.71 17.95 -7.64
N GLU A 11 -14.87 18.07 -7.00
CA GLU A 11 -14.94 18.36 -5.58
C GLU A 11 -14.42 17.19 -4.71
N LEU A 12 -14.73 15.94 -5.09
CA LEU A 12 -14.15 14.75 -4.44
C LEU A 12 -12.63 14.72 -4.55
N GLU A 13 -12.08 14.96 -5.75
CA GLU A 13 -10.64 15.02 -5.98
C GLU A 13 -9.97 16.12 -5.14
N ASN A 14 -10.58 17.30 -5.06
CA ASN A 14 -10.10 18.41 -4.24
C ASN A 14 -10.11 18.07 -2.75
N LYS A 15 -11.22 17.54 -2.23
CA LYS A 15 -11.37 17.21 -0.79
C LYS A 15 -10.46 16.06 -0.38
N LEU A 16 -10.25 15.07 -1.25
CA LEU A 16 -9.27 14.00 -1.04
C LEU A 16 -7.84 14.55 -1.06
N GLY A 17 -7.54 15.49 -1.96
CA GLY A 17 -6.25 16.20 -1.98
C GLY A 17 -5.99 17.01 -0.70
N LEU A 18 -7.02 17.67 -0.15
CA LEU A 18 -6.92 18.36 1.14
C LEU A 18 -6.65 17.37 2.28
N LEU A 19 -7.35 16.24 2.31
CA LEU A 19 -7.14 15.18 3.31
C LEU A 19 -5.73 14.57 3.21
N ASP A 20 -5.22 14.35 1.99
CA ASP A 20 -3.84 13.89 1.76
C ASP A 20 -2.80 14.99 2.06
N SER A 21 -3.15 16.27 1.98
CA SER A 21 -2.27 17.35 2.45
C SER A 21 -2.14 17.36 3.97
N LEU A 22 -3.23 17.08 4.70
CA LEU A 22 -3.23 17.00 6.17
C LEU A 22 -2.47 15.78 6.71
N LYS A 23 -2.30 14.76 5.88
CA LYS A 23 -1.35 13.64 6.10
C LYS A 23 0.11 14.12 6.17
N SER A 24 0.47 15.19 5.45
CA SER A 24 1.83 15.71 5.33
C SER A 24 2.14 16.88 6.28
N LYS A 25 1.14 17.70 6.62
CA LYS A 25 1.29 18.90 7.46
C LYS A 25 1.55 18.63 8.95
N SER A 26 1.23 17.45 9.48
CA SER A 26 1.46 17.12 10.90
C SER A 26 2.93 16.80 11.25
N TRP A 27 3.87 17.07 10.33
CA TRP A 27 5.26 16.62 10.43
C TRP A 27 6.33 17.71 10.22
N SER A 28 5.97 18.99 10.24
CA SER A 28 6.96 20.08 10.31
C SER A 28 7.41 20.42 11.75
N GLU A 29 7.05 19.61 12.76
CA GLU A 29 7.36 19.90 14.17
C GLU A 29 8.13 18.80 14.93
N GLU A 30 8.69 17.79 14.26
CA GLU A 30 9.58 16.84 14.95
C GLU A 30 10.93 16.70 14.24
N HIS A 31 11.94 17.23 14.94
CA HIS A 31 13.38 16.93 14.87
C HIS A 31 14.31 17.94 14.19
N ASP A 32 14.40 19.15 14.75
CA ASP A 32 15.70 19.77 15.06
C ASP A 32 15.76 19.98 16.58
N CYS A 33 15.93 18.88 17.31
CA CYS A 33 16.56 18.92 18.63
C CYS A 33 18.02 18.50 18.43
N GLU A 34 18.74 19.19 17.56
CA GLU A 34 20.18 19.29 17.70
C GLU A 34 20.46 20.25 18.86
N ALA A 35 21.43 19.86 19.67
CA ALA A 35 21.84 20.53 20.87
C ALA A 35 22.26 21.98 20.63
N GLY A 36 21.93 22.85 21.58
CA GLY A 36 22.61 24.13 21.77
C GLY A 36 21.84 25.34 21.24
N ASP A 37 21.57 26.23 22.20
CA ASP A 37 21.28 27.65 22.04
C ASP A 37 19.86 28.09 21.68
N GLU A 38 19.47 29.13 22.41
CA GLU A 38 18.17 29.78 22.46
C GLU A 38 17.60 30.11 21.08
N ILE A 39 16.48 29.47 20.72
CA ILE A 39 15.61 29.97 19.67
C ILE A 39 14.20 30.08 20.24
N THR A 40 13.72 31.32 20.22
CA THR A 40 12.36 31.73 20.58
C THR A 40 11.37 30.98 19.68
N PHE A 41 10.69 29.98 20.23
CA PHE A 41 9.62 29.25 19.55
C PHE A 41 8.43 30.18 19.31
N ASN A 42 8.36 30.80 18.13
CA ASN A 42 7.11 31.33 17.61
C ASN A 42 6.21 30.17 17.19
N ASN A 43 5.44 29.64 18.15
CA ASN A 43 4.38 28.65 17.93
C ASN A 43 3.35 29.19 16.91
N ARG A 44 3.41 28.67 15.68
CA ARG A 44 2.26 28.57 14.77
C ARG A 44 2.14 27.15 14.20
N GLY A 45 2.31 26.15 15.05
CA GLY A 45 1.80 24.81 14.83
C GLY A 45 0.29 24.78 14.98
N MET A 46 -0.41 24.03 14.13
CA MET A 46 -1.85 23.84 14.23
C MET A 46 -2.17 22.96 15.45
N ASP A 47 -2.99 23.45 16.37
CA ASP A 47 -3.36 22.70 17.59
C ASP A 47 -3.93 21.32 17.24
N LYS A 48 -3.51 20.28 17.97
CA LYS A 48 -3.89 18.87 17.76
C LYS A 48 -5.41 18.70 17.76
N THR A 49 -6.11 19.44 18.62
CA THR A 49 -7.57 19.43 18.71
C THR A 49 -8.20 19.97 17.42
N SER A 50 -7.64 21.08 16.92
CA SER A 50 -8.06 21.70 15.66
C SER A 50 -7.79 20.81 14.44
N TRP A 51 -6.66 20.10 14.40
CA TRP A 51 -6.33 19.14 13.34
C TRP A 51 -7.28 17.92 13.33
N ILE A 52 -7.64 17.38 14.50
CA ILE A 52 -8.60 16.27 14.62
C ILE A 52 -9.98 16.70 14.13
N SER A 53 -10.45 17.88 14.55
CA SER A 53 -11.74 18.41 14.12
C SER A 53 -11.79 18.67 12.61
N GLU A 54 -10.72 19.19 12.02
CA GLU A 54 -10.65 19.43 10.57
C GLU A 54 -10.69 18.10 9.78
N ILE A 55 -10.03 17.05 10.27
CA ILE A 55 -10.10 15.72 9.66
C ILE A 55 -11.50 15.11 9.75
N GLU A 56 -12.18 15.25 10.89
CA GLU A 56 -13.53 14.72 11.07
C GLU A 56 -14.54 15.44 10.17
N LEU A 57 -14.42 16.76 10.03
CA LEU A 57 -15.21 17.55 9.09
C LEU A 57 -14.96 17.12 7.63
N LEU A 58 -13.70 16.98 7.22
CA LEU A 58 -13.36 16.52 5.86
C LEU A 58 -13.85 15.11 5.56
N LYS A 59 -13.80 14.18 6.54
CA LYS A 59 -14.35 12.84 6.38
C LYS A 59 -15.87 12.88 6.15
N SER A 60 -16.58 13.76 6.85
CA SER A 60 -18.02 13.97 6.67
C SER A 60 -18.33 14.50 5.26
N ASP A 61 -17.65 15.59 4.86
CA ASP A 61 -17.82 16.22 3.54
C ASP A 61 -17.59 15.22 2.39
N ILE A 62 -16.50 14.43 2.48
CA ILE A 62 -16.16 13.42 1.46
C ILE A 62 -17.24 12.33 1.39
N ASN A 63 -17.80 11.92 2.53
CA ASN A 63 -18.85 10.91 2.58
C ASN A 63 -20.16 11.42 1.93
N ASP A 64 -20.51 12.68 2.18
CA ASP A 64 -21.69 13.32 1.57
C ASP A 64 -21.53 13.49 0.05
N LEU A 65 -20.31 13.76 -0.42
CA LEU A 65 -19.98 13.82 -1.85
C LEU A 65 -20.05 12.44 -2.51
N PHE A 66 -19.59 11.36 -1.85
CA PHE A 66 -19.76 9.99 -2.35
C PHE A 66 -21.24 9.62 -2.47
N ASN A 67 -22.05 9.94 -1.45
CA ASN A 67 -23.49 9.68 -1.47
C ASN A 67 -24.19 10.45 -2.61
N SER A 68 -23.79 11.70 -2.83
CA SER A 68 -24.31 12.54 -3.93
C SER A 68 -23.92 11.99 -5.30
N PHE A 69 -22.68 11.49 -5.46
CA PHE A 69 -22.21 10.86 -6.70
C PHE A 69 -22.99 9.58 -7.03
N GLU A 70 -23.22 8.71 -6.04
CA GLU A 70 -23.97 7.47 -6.21
C GLU A 70 -25.43 7.72 -6.57
N LYS A 71 -26.04 8.72 -5.92
CA LYS A 71 -27.40 9.14 -6.22
C LYS A 71 -27.53 9.60 -7.68
N GLU A 72 -26.63 10.46 -8.14
CA GLU A 72 -26.66 10.91 -9.54
C GLU A 72 -26.34 9.82 -10.55
N MET A 73 -25.43 8.92 -10.20
CA MET A 73 -25.14 7.75 -11.03
C MET A 73 -26.36 6.81 -11.15
N SER A 74 -27.16 6.67 -10.09
CA SER A 74 -28.41 5.90 -10.10
C SER A 74 -29.46 6.51 -11.03
N TYR A 75 -29.58 7.86 -11.07
CA TYR A 75 -30.49 8.54 -11.98
C TYR A 75 -30.09 8.34 -13.44
N ILE A 76 -28.80 8.44 -13.76
CA ILE A 76 -28.29 8.25 -15.14
C ILE A 76 -28.46 6.80 -15.62
N LYS A 77 -28.28 5.82 -14.72
CA LYS A 77 -28.55 4.40 -15.03
C LYS A 77 -30.03 4.13 -15.30
N CYS A 78 -30.93 4.86 -14.62
CA CYS A 78 -32.37 4.75 -14.83
C CYS A 78 -32.83 5.44 -16.13
N GLU A 79 -32.23 6.57 -16.51
CA GLU A 79 -32.64 7.36 -17.68
C GLU A 79 -31.92 7.00 -18.99
N SER A 80 -30.78 6.31 -18.95
CA SER A 80 -29.98 6.08 -20.17
C SER A 80 -29.34 4.70 -20.25
N PHE A 81 -29.36 4.10 -21.45
CA PHE A 81 -28.69 2.83 -21.80
C PHE A 81 -27.17 3.02 -22.03
N ILE A 82 -26.52 3.89 -21.23
CA ILE A 82 -25.11 4.25 -21.39
C ILE A 82 -24.26 3.39 -20.45
N SER A 83 -23.19 2.80 -20.99
CA SER A 83 -22.23 1.98 -20.24
C SER A 83 -21.65 2.75 -19.04
N SER A 84 -22.05 2.32 -17.85
CA SER A 84 -21.73 2.95 -16.56
C SER A 84 -20.35 2.55 -16.03
N ASP A 85 -19.76 1.51 -16.60
CA ASP A 85 -18.57 0.78 -16.10
C ASP A 85 -17.36 1.69 -15.87
N ARG A 86 -17.17 2.72 -16.70
CA ARG A 86 -16.04 3.66 -16.53
C ARG A 86 -16.17 4.47 -15.23
N TYR A 87 -17.37 4.88 -14.86
CA TYR A 87 -17.62 5.70 -13.68
C TYR A 87 -17.74 4.85 -12.41
N GLU A 88 -18.22 3.61 -12.53
CA GLU A 88 -18.12 2.62 -11.45
C GLU A 88 -16.65 2.32 -11.11
N ASN A 89 -15.79 2.15 -12.13
CA ASN A 89 -14.36 1.96 -11.88
C ASN A 89 -13.71 3.18 -11.23
N LEU A 90 -14.11 4.40 -11.65
CA LEU A 90 -13.59 5.64 -11.08
C LEU A 90 -14.02 5.83 -9.62
N ILE A 91 -15.29 5.62 -9.29
CA ILE A 91 -15.77 5.78 -7.92
C ILE A 91 -15.17 4.73 -6.98
N GLN A 92 -14.94 3.51 -7.47
CA GLN A 92 -14.23 2.47 -6.72
C GLN A 92 -12.77 2.85 -6.47
N ALA A 93 -12.09 3.45 -7.44
CA ALA A 93 -10.73 3.98 -7.24
C ALA A 93 -10.70 5.07 -6.17
N LEU A 94 -11.58 6.07 -6.25
CA LEU A 94 -11.66 7.17 -5.27
C LEU A 94 -12.02 6.67 -3.86
N LYS A 95 -12.90 5.68 -3.74
CA LYS A 95 -13.22 5.02 -2.46
C LYS A 95 -12.03 4.28 -1.87
N ASN A 96 -11.27 3.57 -2.71
CA ASN A 96 -10.05 2.89 -2.27
C ASN A 96 -9.01 3.89 -1.76
N ASP A 97 -8.82 5.01 -2.46
CA ASP A 97 -7.91 6.08 -2.05
C ASP A 97 -8.35 6.70 -0.71
N TYR A 98 -9.65 7.01 -0.56
CA TYR A 98 -10.22 7.49 0.70
C TYR A 98 -9.96 6.53 1.88
N ILE A 99 -10.22 5.23 1.69
CA ILE A 99 -9.99 4.20 2.71
C ILE A 99 -8.51 4.12 3.09
N ASN A 100 -7.62 4.18 2.12
CA ASN A 100 -6.17 4.12 2.35
C ASN A 100 -5.68 5.34 3.14
N ILE A 101 -6.13 6.54 2.78
CA ILE A 101 -5.79 7.79 3.49
C ILE A 101 -6.33 7.74 4.92
N CYS A 102 -7.58 7.33 5.13
CA CYS A 102 -8.17 7.20 6.46
C CYS A 102 -7.43 6.18 7.34
N ARG A 103 -7.11 4.98 6.81
CA ARG A 103 -6.34 3.97 7.53
C ARG A 103 -4.98 4.49 7.96
N TYR A 104 -4.31 5.26 7.10
CA TYR A 104 -3.02 5.86 7.43
C TYR A 104 -3.15 6.87 8.58
N ILE A 105 -4.13 7.78 8.50
CA ILE A 105 -4.41 8.76 9.54
C ILE A 105 -4.76 8.06 10.87
N ASP A 106 -5.62 7.05 10.85
CA ASP A 106 -6.05 6.34 12.06
C ASP A 106 -4.91 5.50 12.69
N SER A 107 -4.07 4.86 11.86
CA SER A 107 -2.86 4.17 12.31
C SER A 107 -1.89 5.13 12.98
N ARG A 108 -1.69 6.32 12.40
CA ARG A 108 -0.88 7.39 12.97
C ARG A 108 -1.47 7.93 14.29
N ARG A 109 -2.79 8.14 14.38
CA ARG A 109 -3.49 8.54 15.62
C ARG A 109 -3.28 7.50 16.73
N LYS A 110 -3.40 6.21 16.41
CA LYS A 110 -3.11 5.12 17.36
C LYS A 110 -1.66 5.15 17.83
N LYS A 111 -0.70 5.34 16.92
CA LYS A 111 0.73 5.46 17.25
C LYS A 111 0.99 6.65 18.19
N LEU A 112 0.41 7.81 17.91
CA LEU A 112 0.51 9.00 18.76
C LEU A 112 -0.09 8.77 20.16
N ASN A 113 -1.27 8.17 20.24
CA ASN A 113 -1.89 7.86 21.53
C ASN A 113 -1.08 6.85 22.35
N LEU A 114 -0.40 5.90 21.71
CA LEU A 114 0.50 4.96 22.38
C LEU A 114 1.75 5.65 22.92
N PHE A 115 2.36 6.56 22.16
CA PHE A 115 3.48 7.35 22.65
C PHE A 115 3.06 8.28 23.79
N MET A 116 1.93 9.00 23.67
CA MET A 116 1.48 9.89 24.72
C MET A 116 1.07 9.16 26.00
N LYS A 117 0.44 7.97 25.93
CA LYS A 117 0.19 7.15 27.13
C LYS A 117 1.48 6.66 27.80
N ASN A 118 2.51 6.35 27.02
CA ASN A 118 3.83 6.01 27.55
C ASN A 118 4.58 7.22 28.13
N THR A 119 4.28 8.43 27.65
CA THR A 119 4.87 9.67 28.17
C THR A 119 4.12 10.18 29.41
N GLU A 120 2.79 10.20 29.42
CA GLU A 120 1.98 10.61 30.60
C GLU A 120 2.20 9.70 31.80
N SER A 121 2.31 8.37 31.60
CA SER A 121 2.62 7.44 32.70
C SER A 121 4.04 7.60 33.25
N LYS A 122 4.99 8.12 32.46
CA LYS A 122 6.36 8.42 32.91
C LYS A 122 6.54 9.84 33.43
N PHE A 123 5.75 10.81 32.98
CA PHE A 123 5.81 12.20 33.44
C PHE A 123 4.94 12.46 34.67
N GLN A 124 3.82 11.74 34.86
CA GLN A 124 3.03 11.85 36.09
C GLN A 124 3.79 11.33 37.32
N SER A 125 4.76 10.42 37.15
CA SER A 125 5.65 10.00 38.25
C SER A 125 6.86 10.94 38.46
N LEU A 126 7.04 11.98 37.63
CA LEU A 126 8.17 12.92 37.71
C LEU A 126 7.81 14.28 38.30
N ASN A 127 6.52 14.55 38.55
CA ASN A 127 6.10 15.72 39.32
C ASN A 127 6.10 15.39 40.81
N PHE A 128 7.29 15.15 41.38
CA PHE A 128 7.46 15.19 42.82
C PHE A 128 7.56 16.63 43.28
N GLU A 129 6.66 16.98 44.20
CA GLU A 129 6.63 18.22 44.97
C GLU A 129 8.03 18.63 45.41
N LYS A 130 8.40 19.85 45.03
CA LYS A 130 9.61 20.51 45.47
C LYS A 130 9.36 21.11 46.86
N THR A 131 9.17 20.26 47.87
CA THR A 131 9.13 20.66 49.27
C THR A 131 9.99 19.71 50.08
N GLY A 132 11.05 20.25 50.68
CA GLY A 132 12.16 19.47 51.21
C GLY A 132 11.79 18.54 52.37
N GLY A 133 12.48 17.40 52.41
CA GLY A 133 12.52 16.49 53.57
C GLY A 133 13.26 15.19 53.26
N ASP A 134 14.42 15.00 53.90
CA ASP A 134 15.10 13.73 54.19
C ASP A 134 15.68 12.80 53.10
N SER A 135 16.88 12.29 53.44
CA SER A 135 17.78 11.42 52.67
C SER A 135 17.17 10.14 52.07
N PHE A 136 15.96 9.76 52.49
CA PHE A 136 15.25 8.57 52.05
C PHE A 136 14.58 8.76 50.68
N GLU A 137 13.95 9.92 50.42
CA GLU A 137 13.32 10.21 49.12
C GLU A 137 14.35 10.33 48.00
N ARG A 138 15.55 10.86 48.30
CA ARG A 138 16.67 10.86 47.35
C ARG A 138 17.10 9.44 46.98
N ALA A 139 17.21 8.53 47.94
CA ALA A 139 17.58 7.15 47.67
C ALA A 139 16.53 6.43 46.81
N GLN A 140 15.24 6.70 47.06
CA GLN A 140 14.13 6.20 46.24
C GLN A 140 14.18 6.75 44.82
N LEU A 141 14.38 8.06 44.64
CA LEU A 141 14.54 8.69 43.32
C LEU A 141 15.75 8.15 42.54
N PHE A 142 16.87 7.84 43.22
CA PHE A 142 18.01 7.18 42.57
C PHE A 142 17.69 5.73 42.17
N GLY A 143 16.91 5.01 42.96
CA GLY A 143 16.40 3.68 42.62
C GLY A 143 15.47 3.70 41.40
N GLU A 144 14.54 4.65 41.37
CA GLU A 144 13.62 4.86 40.24
C GLU A 144 14.36 5.30 38.98
N LYS A 145 15.35 6.20 39.10
CA LYS A 145 16.22 6.58 37.99
C LYS A 145 16.97 5.39 37.41
N LYS A 146 17.49 4.50 38.27
CA LYS A 146 18.18 3.27 37.83
C LYS A 146 17.21 2.30 37.14
N SER A 147 16.03 2.09 37.71
CA SER A 147 14.99 1.27 37.11
C SER A 147 14.53 1.80 35.75
N LEU A 148 14.43 3.13 35.62
CA LEU A 148 14.09 3.79 34.36
C LEU A 148 15.22 3.63 33.33
N GLN A 149 16.48 3.77 33.75
CA GLN A 149 17.65 3.57 32.90
C GLN A 149 17.76 2.11 32.40
N ASP A 150 17.48 1.14 33.27
CA ASP A 150 17.43 -0.28 32.90
C ASP A 150 16.28 -0.54 31.92
N SER A 151 15.11 0.07 32.15
CA SER A 151 13.95 -0.02 31.25
C SER A 151 14.23 0.61 29.87
N ILE A 152 14.92 1.75 29.83
CA ILE A 152 15.34 2.40 28.57
C ILE A 152 16.34 1.51 27.83
N SER A 153 17.28 0.89 28.55
CA SER A 153 18.27 -0.01 27.96
C SER A 153 17.61 -1.25 27.36
N GLN A 154 16.60 -1.82 28.03
CA GLN A 154 15.79 -2.93 27.50
C GLN A 154 14.99 -2.51 26.26
N LEU A 155 14.36 -1.33 26.28
CA LEU A 155 13.66 -0.77 25.12
C LEU A 155 14.60 -0.57 23.93
N SER A 156 15.81 -0.05 24.16
CA SER A 156 16.82 0.11 23.13
C SER A 156 17.21 -1.24 22.51
N SER A 157 17.36 -2.29 23.34
CA SER A 157 17.62 -3.65 22.86
C SER A 157 16.48 -4.19 22.00
N ILE A 158 15.22 -3.95 22.39
CA ILE A 158 14.04 -4.37 21.62
C ILE A 158 13.99 -3.63 20.28
N VAL A 159 14.29 -2.33 20.26
CA VAL A 159 14.36 -1.54 19.03
C VAL A 159 15.43 -2.05 18.10
N GLU A 160 16.61 -2.40 18.61
CA GLU A 160 17.70 -2.97 17.80
C GLU A 160 17.34 -4.36 17.25
N GLN A 161 16.67 -5.19 18.05
CA GLN A 161 16.16 -6.49 17.61
C GLN A 161 15.05 -6.34 16.54
N ALA A 162 14.18 -5.34 16.66
CA ALA A 162 13.17 -5.03 15.66
C ALA A 162 13.81 -4.51 14.35
N ARG A 163 14.86 -3.69 14.47
CA ARG A 163 15.62 -3.15 13.33
C ARG A 163 16.31 -4.27 12.55
N SER A 164 17.03 -5.15 13.24
CA SER A 164 17.70 -6.31 12.62
C SER A 164 16.69 -7.29 11.99
N SER A 165 15.55 -7.54 12.64
CA SER A 165 14.47 -8.36 12.09
C SER A 165 13.88 -7.75 10.81
N THR A 166 13.71 -6.42 10.79
CA THR A 166 13.22 -5.69 9.61
C THR A 166 14.22 -5.79 8.46
N GLN A 167 15.52 -5.64 8.73
CA GLN A 167 16.56 -5.83 7.72
C GLN A 167 16.58 -7.25 7.16
N SER A 168 16.41 -8.26 8.02
CA SER A 168 16.31 -9.67 7.60
C SER A 168 15.09 -9.90 6.70
N LEU A 169 13.93 -9.34 7.05
CA LEU A 169 12.71 -9.40 6.22
C LEU A 169 12.90 -8.72 4.86
N ILE A 170 13.61 -7.58 4.80
CA ILE A 170 13.94 -6.91 3.54
C ILE A 170 14.81 -7.83 2.66
N ALA A 171 15.82 -8.47 3.22
CA ALA A 171 16.69 -9.41 2.51
C ALA A 171 15.92 -10.65 2.02
N GLN A 172 15.01 -11.19 2.85
CA GLN A 172 14.13 -12.30 2.45
C GLN A 172 13.20 -11.91 1.30
N ASN A 173 12.64 -10.70 1.32
CA ASN A 173 11.79 -10.20 0.25
C ASN A 173 12.56 -10.07 -1.08
N GLN A 174 13.80 -9.57 -1.04
CA GLN A 174 14.68 -9.55 -2.22
C GLN A 174 14.96 -10.96 -2.75
N THR A 175 15.18 -11.93 -1.85
CA THR A 175 15.39 -13.34 -2.23
C THR A 175 14.15 -13.92 -2.92
N ILE A 176 12.95 -13.64 -2.41
CA ILE A 176 11.69 -14.07 -3.02
C ILE A 176 11.51 -13.45 -4.41
N LYS A 177 11.84 -12.17 -4.60
CA LYS A 177 11.83 -11.52 -5.92
C LYS A 177 12.74 -12.24 -6.91
N ASN A 178 13.98 -12.54 -6.50
CA ASN A 178 14.93 -13.27 -7.34
C ASN A 178 14.44 -14.69 -7.70
N ILE A 179 13.83 -15.41 -6.75
CA ILE A 179 13.23 -16.72 -6.99
C ILE A 179 12.08 -16.61 -8.00
N SER A 180 11.21 -15.60 -7.85
CA SER A 180 10.09 -15.35 -8.76
C SER A 180 10.55 -15.07 -10.19
N GLU A 181 11.55 -14.20 -10.36
CA GLU A 181 12.13 -13.90 -11.67
C GLU A 181 12.78 -15.12 -12.32
N LYS A 182 13.55 -15.90 -11.54
CA LYS A 182 14.18 -17.13 -12.04
C LYS A 182 13.13 -18.16 -12.45
N THR A 183 12.07 -18.33 -11.66
CA THR A 183 10.94 -19.23 -11.96
C THR A 183 10.23 -18.81 -13.24
N ARG A 184 9.97 -17.50 -13.41
CA ARG A 184 9.36 -16.96 -14.63
C ARG A 184 10.24 -17.22 -15.86
N SER A 185 11.55 -17.04 -15.73
CA SER A 185 12.51 -17.32 -16.81
C SER A 185 12.52 -18.80 -17.22
N LEU A 186 12.48 -19.72 -16.25
CA LEU A 186 12.45 -21.16 -16.48
C LEU A 186 11.15 -21.59 -17.15
N ARG A 187 10.00 -21.04 -16.71
CA ARG A 187 8.70 -21.28 -17.35
C ARG A 187 8.68 -20.80 -18.80
N LYS A 188 9.28 -19.64 -19.10
CA LYS A 188 9.40 -19.15 -20.48
C LYS A 188 10.27 -20.08 -21.33
N LYS A 189 11.41 -20.54 -20.80
CA LYS A 189 12.30 -21.49 -21.48
C LYS A 189 11.62 -22.84 -21.73
N SER A 190 10.85 -23.37 -20.77
CA SER A 190 10.15 -24.64 -20.94
C SER A 190 9.03 -24.55 -21.98
N ILE A 191 8.22 -23.48 -21.95
CA ILE A 191 7.18 -23.22 -22.96
C ILE A 191 7.79 -23.13 -24.37
N ASN A 192 8.90 -22.41 -24.54
CA ASN A 192 9.60 -22.34 -25.83
C ASN A 192 10.09 -23.71 -26.32
N ARG A 193 10.65 -24.54 -25.43
CA ARG A 193 11.07 -25.90 -25.79
C ARG A 193 9.90 -26.77 -26.22
N ILE A 194 8.78 -26.72 -25.49
CA ILE A 194 7.56 -27.47 -25.85
C ILE A 194 7.02 -27.00 -27.20
N SER A 195 6.97 -25.68 -27.44
CA SER A 195 6.53 -25.13 -28.73
C SER A 195 7.42 -25.59 -29.89
N ASN A 196 8.75 -25.62 -29.70
CA ASN A 196 9.67 -26.15 -30.70
C ASN A 196 9.42 -27.63 -31.00
N VAL A 197 9.18 -28.47 -29.98
CA VAL A 197 8.86 -29.89 -30.16
C VAL A 197 7.55 -30.07 -30.93
N ILE A 198 6.50 -29.30 -30.59
CA ILE A 198 5.22 -29.34 -31.31
C ILE A 198 5.39 -28.96 -32.78
N ASN A 199 6.18 -27.92 -33.07
CA ASN A 199 6.46 -27.53 -34.46
C ASN A 199 7.23 -28.61 -35.23
N LEU A 200 8.15 -29.30 -34.55
CA LEU A 200 8.92 -30.39 -35.15
C LEU A 200 8.01 -31.61 -35.47
N ILE A 201 7.10 -31.95 -34.57
CA ILE A 201 6.08 -32.99 -34.78
C ILE A 201 5.17 -32.62 -35.96
N LYS A 202 4.64 -31.39 -36.01
CA LYS A 202 3.82 -30.92 -37.14
C LYS A 202 4.56 -31.01 -38.47
N ASN A 203 5.85 -30.64 -38.51
CA ASN A 203 6.65 -30.70 -39.72
C ASN A 203 6.88 -32.15 -40.19
N LEU A 204 7.18 -33.06 -39.26
CA LEU A 204 7.29 -34.50 -39.54
C LEU A 204 5.98 -35.09 -40.09
N GLN A 205 4.84 -34.75 -39.47
CA GLN A 205 3.53 -35.19 -39.94
C GLN A 205 3.21 -34.66 -41.34
N THR A 206 3.57 -33.41 -41.62
CA THR A 206 3.40 -32.81 -42.96
C THR A 206 4.23 -33.54 -44.01
N ARG A 207 5.49 -33.88 -43.69
CA ARG A 207 6.36 -34.67 -44.58
C ARG A 207 5.83 -36.07 -44.82
N GLN A 208 5.32 -36.75 -43.79
CA GLN A 208 4.69 -38.06 -43.94
C GLN A 208 3.46 -38.01 -44.86
N ASN A 209 2.59 -37.01 -44.66
CA ASN A 209 1.42 -36.83 -45.53
C ASN A 209 1.83 -36.57 -46.99
N PHE A 210 2.90 -35.80 -47.21
CA PHE A 210 3.43 -35.58 -48.55
C PHE A 210 3.94 -36.88 -49.20
N ILE A 211 4.70 -37.68 -48.45
CA ILE A 211 5.19 -38.99 -48.93
C ILE A 211 4.02 -39.92 -49.25
N LEU A 212 3.01 -40.01 -48.38
CA LEU A 212 1.82 -40.82 -48.60
C LEU A 212 1.05 -40.40 -49.86
N ALA A 213 0.87 -39.09 -50.06
CA ALA A 213 0.24 -38.56 -51.27
C ALA A 213 1.04 -38.94 -52.53
N PHE A 214 2.37 -38.84 -52.47
CA PHE A 214 3.24 -39.21 -53.58
C PHE A 214 3.15 -40.71 -53.92
N VAL A 215 3.20 -41.58 -52.91
CA VAL A 215 3.04 -43.04 -53.07
C VAL A 215 1.67 -43.37 -53.65
N PHE A 216 0.61 -42.69 -53.19
CA PHE A 216 -0.74 -42.89 -53.71
C PHE A 216 -0.85 -42.52 -55.19
N ILE A 217 -0.33 -41.35 -55.59
CA ILE A 217 -0.32 -40.92 -56.99
C ILE A 217 0.47 -41.90 -57.86
N PHE A 218 1.62 -42.37 -57.37
CA PHE A 218 2.44 -43.36 -58.07
C PHE A 218 1.68 -44.67 -58.29
N LEU A 219 1.03 -45.21 -57.26
CA LEU A 219 0.23 -46.43 -57.35
C LEU A 219 -0.94 -46.27 -58.34
N VAL A 220 -1.66 -45.15 -58.29
CA VAL A 220 -2.75 -44.86 -59.26
C VAL A 220 -2.20 -44.82 -60.69
N SER A 221 -1.06 -44.18 -60.90
CA SER A 221 -0.43 -44.06 -62.22
C SER A 221 -0.01 -45.43 -62.78
N VAL A 222 0.59 -46.29 -61.95
CA VAL A 222 0.96 -47.67 -62.34
C VAL A 222 -0.27 -48.49 -62.66
N THR A 223 -1.33 -48.39 -61.86
CA THR A 223 -2.58 -49.14 -62.08
C THR A 223 -3.25 -48.73 -63.39
N LEU A 224 -3.25 -47.42 -63.71
CA LEU A 224 -3.76 -46.92 -64.98
C LEU A 224 -2.91 -47.41 -66.16
N TYR A 225 -1.59 -47.41 -66.03
CA TYR A 225 -0.68 -47.90 -67.07
C TYR A 225 -0.92 -49.38 -67.39
N ILE A 226 -1.01 -50.25 -66.37
CA ILE A 226 -1.28 -51.69 -66.55
C ILE A 226 -2.67 -51.92 -67.19
N LYS A 227 -3.65 -51.07 -66.90
CA LYS A 227 -5.00 -51.20 -67.49
C LYS A 227 -5.08 -50.71 -68.94
N LEU A 228 -4.19 -49.81 -69.35
CA LEU A 228 -4.12 -49.28 -70.73
C LEU A 228 -3.19 -50.08 -71.65
N ALA A 229 -2.19 -50.77 -71.09
CA ALA A 229 -1.30 -51.69 -71.80
C ALA A 229 -1.96 -53.05 -72.05
#